data_AF-F3G0U3-F1
#
_entry.id   AF-F3G0U3-F1
#
_cell.length_a   1.000
_cell.length_b   1.000
_cell.length_c   1.000
_cell.angle_alpha   90.00
_cell.angle_beta   90.00
_cell.angle_gamma   90.00
#
_symmetry.space_group_name_H-M   'P 1'
#
loop_
_entity.id
_entity.type
_entity.pdbx_description
1 polymer ?
#
loop_
_entity_poly.entity_id
_entity_poly.type
_entity_poly.pdbx_seq_one_letter_code
_entity_poly.pdbx_strand_id
1 'polypeptide(L)' 'WIDIERLKGTERTNYPLALNVDDQGQGFALTLTCP' A
#
# COMPACT_ATOMS: atom_id res chain seq x y z
N TRP A 1 4.49 15.34 -0.29
CA TRP A 1 3.73 14.57 0.72
C TRP A 1 2.62 13.88 -0.05
N ILE A 2 2.72 12.57 -0.22
CA ILE A 2 1.73 11.79 -0.96
C ILE A 2 0.60 11.47 0.02
N ASP A 3 -0.59 11.93 -0.27
CA ASP A 3 -1.79 11.68 0.54
C ASP A 3 -2.08 10.17 0.61
N ILE A 4 -2.23 9.66 1.82
CA ILE A 4 -2.74 8.31 2.05
C ILE A 4 -4.24 8.45 2.28
N GLU A 5 -5.04 8.17 1.25
CA GLU A 5 -6.49 8.21 1.34
C GLU A 5 -7.00 6.97 2.10
N ARG A 6 -7.62 7.21 3.27
CA ARG A 6 -8.15 6.14 4.12
C ARG A 6 -9.46 5.60 3.55
N LEU A 7 -9.38 4.54 2.75
CA LEU A 7 -10.55 3.77 2.31
C LEU A 7 -11.27 3.16 3.53
N LYS A 8 -12.47 3.67 3.82
CA LYS A 8 -13.47 3.19 4.82
C LYS A 8 -13.10 1.90 5.56
N GLY A 9 -12.74 2.04 6.84
CA GLY A 9 -12.58 0.92 7.76
C GLY A 9 -13.92 0.59 8.43
N THR A 10 -14.57 -0.49 8.00
CA THR A 10 -15.42 -1.29 8.90
C THR A 10 -14.52 -1.81 10.02
N GLU A 11 -15.00 -2.02 11.25
CA GLU A 11 -14.21 -2.43 12.43
C GLU A 11 -13.52 -3.81 12.32
N ARG A 12 -12.65 -3.98 11.33
CA ARG A 12 -11.64 -5.02 11.21
C ARG A 12 -10.31 -4.30 11.07
N THR A 13 -9.44 -4.46 12.05
CA THR A 13 -8.09 -3.89 12.07
C THR A 13 -7.05 -4.79 11.38
N ASN A 14 -7.46 -5.95 10.89
CA ASN A 14 -6.60 -6.91 10.21
C ASN A 14 -6.96 -6.97 8.72
N TYR A 15 -6.29 -6.14 7.92
CA TYR A 15 -6.29 -6.22 6.47
C TYR A 15 -4.94 -6.80 6.05
N PRO A 16 -4.89 -8.02 5.48
CA PRO A 16 -3.65 -8.56 4.95
C PRO A 16 -3.29 -7.77 3.69
N LEU A 17 -2.53 -6.69 3.88
CA LEU A 17 -1.99 -5.88 2.79
C LEU A 17 -0.52 -6.28 2.61
N ALA A 18 -0.12 -6.56 1.38
CA ALA A 18 1.27 -6.71 1.00
C ALA A 18 1.74 -5.43 0.29
N LEU A 19 2.89 -4.90 0.72
CA LEU A 19 3.56 -3.78 0.07
C LEU A 19 4.73 -4.33 -0.73
N ASN A 20 4.70 -4.13 -2.04
CA ASN A 20 5.82 -4.44 -2.93
C ASN A 20 6.60 -3.16 -3.23
N VAL A 21 7.93 -3.26 -3.17
CA VAL A 21 8.85 -2.16 -3.49
C VAL A 21 9.72 -2.61 -4.66
N ASP A 22 9.62 -1.90 -5.78
CA ASP A 22 10.50 -2.09 -6.93
C ASP A 22 11.50 -0.93 -6.98
N ASP A 23 12.79 -1.26 -6.86
CA ASP A 23 13.93 -0.34 -6.81
C ASP A 23 14.86 -0.47 -8.03
N GLN A 24 14.45 -1.17 -9.10
CA GLN A 24 15.32 -1.44 -10.24
C GLN A 24 15.49 -0.26 -11.23
N GLY A 25 14.88 0.89 -10.97
CA GLY A 25 14.91 2.09 -11.83
C GLY A 25 15.54 3.32 -11.18
N GLN A 26 15.33 4.51 -11.77
CA GLN A 26 15.69 5.81 -11.17
C GLN A 26 14.63 6.27 -10.14
N GLY A 27 14.23 5.38 -9.23
CA GLY A 27 13.23 5.66 -8.22
C GLY A 27 12.64 4.40 -7.60
N PHE A 28 11.76 4.60 -6.62
CA PHE A 28 11.00 3.54 -5.97
C PHE A 28 9.58 3.50 -6.53
N ALA A 29 9.14 2.34 -7.00
CA ALA A 29 7.73 2.08 -7.24
C ALA A 29 7.15 1.29 -6.06
N LEU A 30 6.04 1.80 -5.51
CA LEU A 30 5.35 1.20 -4.36
C LEU A 30 4.00 0.68 -4.83
N THR A 31 3.77 -0.62 -4.67
CA THR A 31 2.49 -1.26 -5.04
C THR A 31 1.88 -1.92 -3.83
N LEU A 32 0.61 -1.62 -3.57
CA LEU A 32 -0.19 -2.30 -2.54
C LEU A 32 -1.00 -3.41 -3.20
N THR A 33 -0.88 -4.63 -2.69
CA THR A 33 -1.73 -5.75 -3.09
C THR A 33 -2.53 -6.25 -1.89
N CYS A 34 -3.82 -6.50 -2.14
CA CYS A 34 -4.66 -7.32 -1.28
C CYS A 34 -4.69 -8.72 -1.93
N PRO A 35 -4.62 -9.82 -1.15
CA PRO A 35 -4.90 -11.16 -1.65
C PRO A 35 -6.34 -11.27 -2.18
#